data_AF-A0A7L7L5Q8-F1
#
_entry.id   AF-A0A7L7L5Q8-F1
#
_cell.length_a   1.000
_cell.length_b   1.000
_cell.length_c   1.000
_cell.angle_alpha   90.00
_cell.angle_beta   90.00
_cell.angle_gamma   90.00
#
_symmetry.space_group_name_H-M   'P 1'
#
loop_
_entity.id
_entity.type
_entity.pdbx_description
1 polymer ?
#
loop_
_entity_poly.entity_id
_entity_poly.type
_entity_poly.pdbx_seq_one_letter_code
_entity_poly.pdbx_strand_id
1 'polypeptide(L)'
;MATSQNLNVPYRIIEGSLNKGQIVPVIIEGPTVMKDLVKLGWLLLYNYCMTNRFGASYSPNLIHWKVEEDVSYPSEARHACVSPLTPEEAKTLIENYSSKK
;
A
#
# COMPACT_ATOMS: atom_id res chain seq x y z
N MET A 1 -5.67 12.36 -0.50
CA MET A 1 -4.34 12.37 0.16
C MET A 1 -4.12 13.74 0.75
N ALA A 2 -3.38 13.81 1.84
CA ALA A 2 -3.03 15.07 2.48
C ALA A 2 -1.50 15.17 2.55
N THR A 3 -0.94 16.31 2.18
CA THR A 3 0.52 16.52 2.17
C THR A 3 0.89 17.73 2.98
N SER A 4 2.02 17.65 3.69
CA SER A 4 2.60 18.79 4.40
C SER A 4 4.12 18.72 4.29
N GLN A 5 4.76 19.89 4.31
CA GLN A 5 6.22 19.99 4.44
C GLN A 5 6.67 19.93 5.91
N ASN A 6 5.76 20.11 6.87
CA ASN A 6 6.04 20.00 8.30
C ASN A 6 4.98 19.15 9.00
N LEU A 7 5.40 18.30 9.93
CA LEU A 7 4.51 17.33 10.60
C LEU A 7 3.32 18.00 11.33
N ASN A 8 3.51 19.22 11.84
CA ASN A 8 2.58 19.92 12.73
C ASN A 8 1.82 21.10 12.08
N VAL A 9 2.06 21.41 10.80
CA VAL A 9 1.38 22.52 10.10
C VAL A 9 0.21 21.99 9.26
N PRO A 10 -0.69 22.86 8.76
CA PRO A 10 -1.86 22.42 8.01
C PRO A 10 -1.49 21.55 6.83
N TYR A 11 -2.20 20.43 6.70
CA TYR A 11 -2.06 19.55 5.56
C TYR A 11 -2.89 20.09 4.40
N ARG A 12 -2.31 20.12 3.21
CA ARG A 12 -3.03 20.42 1.98
C ARG A 12 -3.66 19.15 1.44
N ILE A 13 -4.98 19.18 1.19
CA ILE A 13 -5.67 18.10 0.52
C ILE A 13 -5.34 18.13 -0.98
N ILE A 14 -5.00 16.97 -1.52
CA ILE A 14 -4.85 16.73 -2.96
C ILE A 14 -6.11 16.05 -3.45
N GLU A 15 -6.80 16.73 -4.37
CA GLU A 15 -7.98 16.25 -5.07
C GLU A 15 -7.54 15.32 -6.21
N GLY A 16 -8.10 14.12 -6.23
CA GLY A 16 -7.89 13.13 -7.29
C GLY A 16 -9.02 13.10 -8.31
N SER A 17 -8.83 12.28 -9.35
CA SER A 17 -9.75 12.18 -10.49
C SER A 17 -10.96 11.27 -10.24
N LEU A 18 -11.01 10.55 -9.12
CA LEU A 18 -12.09 9.60 -8.83
C LEU A 18 -13.17 10.29 -7.99
N ASN A 19 -14.44 9.86 -8.14
CA ASN A 19 -15.54 10.15 -7.20
C ASN A 19 -15.58 11.60 -6.64
N LYS A 20 -15.47 12.60 -7.52
CA LYS A 20 -15.50 14.03 -7.17
C LYS A 20 -14.38 14.49 -6.21
N GLY A 21 -13.16 13.97 -6.34
CA GLY A 21 -11.99 14.47 -5.61
C GLY A 21 -11.14 13.41 -4.90
N GLN A 22 -11.53 12.15 -4.96
CA GLN A 22 -10.77 11.07 -4.35
C GLN A 22 -9.62 10.62 -5.24
N ILE A 23 -8.49 10.29 -4.61
CA ILE A 23 -7.29 9.83 -5.31
C ILE A 23 -7.25 8.31 -5.49
N VAL A 24 -7.97 7.56 -4.66
CA VAL A 24 -7.94 6.08 -4.61
C VAL A 24 -9.39 5.55 -4.63
N PRO A 25 -9.61 4.26 -4.92
CA PRO A 25 -10.92 3.64 -4.83
C PRO A 25 -11.59 3.86 -3.46
N VAL A 26 -12.92 3.90 -3.45
CA VAL A 26 -13.73 4.07 -2.22
C VAL A 26 -13.94 2.77 -1.48
N ILE A 27 -14.29 2.91 -0.19
CA ILE A 27 -14.68 1.79 0.68
C ILE A 27 -13.50 0.81 0.80
N ILE A 28 -12.33 1.39 1.10
CA ILE A 28 -11.09 0.66 1.33
C ILE A 28 -10.60 0.88 2.76
N GLU A 29 -9.99 -0.13 3.35
CA GLU A 29 -9.42 -0.09 4.71
C GLU A 29 -7.98 -0.59 4.74
N GLY A 30 -7.24 -0.17 5.77
CA GLY A 30 -5.83 -0.50 5.96
C GLY A 30 -4.94 -0.22 4.74
N PRO A 31 -4.99 0.99 4.15
CA PRO A 31 -4.18 1.32 2.98
C PRO A 31 -2.69 1.35 3.36
N THR A 32 -1.89 0.56 2.64
CA THR A 32 -0.43 0.60 2.72
C THR A 32 0.14 1.00 1.39
N VAL A 33 0.86 2.12 1.36
CA VAL A 33 1.57 2.60 0.18
C VAL A 33 3.04 2.23 0.28
N MET A 34 3.59 1.65 -0.78
CA MET A 34 5.01 1.33 -0.90
C MET A 34 5.53 1.76 -2.27
N LYS A 35 6.85 1.95 -2.39
CA LYS A 35 7.47 2.00 -3.72
C LYS A 35 7.36 0.63 -4.36
N ASP A 36 7.12 0.60 -5.66
CA ASP A 36 7.26 -0.62 -6.44
C ASP A 36 8.76 -0.97 -6.51
N LEU A 37 9.09 -2.23 -6.22
CA LEU A 37 10.48 -2.73 -6.18
C LEU A 37 10.95 -3.24 -7.56
N VAL A 38 10.03 -3.42 -8.50
CA VAL A 38 10.29 -3.97 -9.84
C VAL A 38 10.30 -2.85 -10.90
N LYS A 39 9.39 -1.87 -10.80
CA LYS A 39 9.30 -0.75 -11.73
C LYS A 39 9.21 0.60 -10.99
N LEU A 40 9.48 1.69 -11.69
CA LEU A 40 9.37 3.04 -11.13
C LEU A 40 7.90 3.38 -10.85
N GLY A 41 7.53 3.49 -9.58
CA GLY A 41 6.20 3.91 -9.18
C GLY A 41 5.88 3.49 -7.75
N TRP A 42 4.58 3.38 -7.48
CA TRP A 42 4.03 3.12 -6.16
C TRP A 42 2.94 2.07 -6.24
N LEU A 43 2.86 1.23 -5.21
CA LEU A 43 1.78 0.29 -4.99
C LEU A 43 0.99 0.71 -3.75
N LEU A 44 -0.32 0.59 -3.84
CA LEU A 44 -1.27 0.76 -2.75
C LEU A 44 -1.95 -0.58 -2.53
N LEU A 45 -1.78 -1.16 -1.35
CA LEU A 45 -2.39 -2.42 -0.91
C LEU A 45 -3.51 -2.12 0.07
N TYR A 46 -4.67 -2.75 -0.08
CA TYR A 46 -5.85 -2.37 0.70
C TYR A 46 -6.92 -3.47 0.77
N ASN A 47 -7.72 -3.42 1.83
CA ASN A 47 -8.90 -4.24 2.00
C ASN A 47 -10.10 -3.62 1.29
N TYR A 48 -10.93 -4.41 0.61
CA TYR A 48 -12.31 -4.05 0.30
C TYR A 48 -13.21 -4.54 1.42
N CYS A 49 -13.43 -3.70 2.44
CA CYS A 49 -14.10 -4.10 3.69
C CYS A 49 -15.50 -4.70 3.49
N MET A 50 -16.20 -4.32 2.42
CA MET A 50 -17.56 -4.79 2.14
C MET A 50 -17.65 -6.08 1.30
N THR A 51 -16.55 -6.56 0.72
CA THR A 51 -16.60 -7.69 -0.24
C THR A 51 -15.65 -8.84 0.08
N ASN A 52 -15.02 -8.83 1.26
CA ASN A 52 -14.02 -9.83 1.63
C ASN A 52 -12.93 -10.03 0.55
N ARG A 53 -12.51 -8.93 -0.09
CA ARG A 53 -11.49 -8.94 -1.14
C ARG A 53 -10.32 -8.09 -0.71
N PHE A 54 -9.14 -8.48 -1.16
CA PHE A 54 -7.94 -7.68 -1.04
C PHE A 54 -7.58 -7.12 -2.42
N GLY A 55 -7.02 -5.91 -2.45
CA GLY A 55 -6.76 -5.18 -3.67
C GLY A 55 -5.37 -4.56 -3.68
N ALA A 56 -4.88 -4.34 -4.88
CA ALA A 56 -3.69 -3.58 -5.18
C ALA A 56 -4.02 -2.52 -6.24
N SER A 57 -3.38 -1.36 -6.14
CA SER A 57 -3.43 -0.33 -7.15
C SER A 57 -2.02 0.20 -7.39
N TYR A 58 -1.73 0.56 -8.62
CA TYR A 58 -0.46 1.16 -9.01
C TYR A 58 -0.62 2.65 -9.32
N SER A 59 0.41 3.44 -9.00
CA SER A 59 0.52 4.83 -9.41
C SER A 59 1.94 5.21 -9.82
N PRO A 60 2.13 5.94 -10.92
CA PRO A 60 3.43 6.50 -11.26
C PRO A 60 3.81 7.70 -10.38
N ASN A 61 2.86 8.35 -9.70
CA ASN A 61 3.07 9.66 -9.07
C ASN A 61 2.25 9.92 -7.79
N LEU A 62 1.73 8.88 -7.13
CA LEU A 62 0.87 8.95 -5.94
C LEU A 62 -0.49 9.64 -6.11
N ILE A 63 -0.78 10.17 -7.30
CA ILE A 63 -2.02 10.91 -7.59
C ILE A 63 -2.91 10.09 -8.53
N HIS A 64 -2.32 9.51 -9.57
CA HIS A 64 -3.07 8.77 -10.59
C HIS A 64 -2.98 7.28 -10.30
N TRP A 65 -4.04 6.71 -9.74
CA TRP A 65 -4.08 5.30 -9.34
C TRP A 65 -4.89 4.47 -10.33
N LYS A 66 -4.41 3.27 -10.63
CA LYS A 66 -5.12 2.26 -11.40
C LYS A 66 -5.17 0.97 -10.60
N VAL A 67 -6.35 0.35 -10.51
CA VAL A 67 -6.52 -0.96 -9.87
C VAL A 67 -5.76 -2.02 -10.68
N GLU A 68 -5.00 -2.85 -10.00
CA GLU A 68 -4.33 -4.02 -10.57
C GLU A 68 -5.30 -5.20 -10.52
N GLU A 69 -5.60 -5.78 -11.69
CA GLU A 69 -6.64 -6.81 -11.84
C GLU A 69 -6.07 -8.24 -11.85
N ASP A 70 -4.83 -8.40 -12.31
CA ASP A 70 -4.15 -9.70 -12.40
C ASP A 70 -3.20 -9.90 -11.22
N VAL A 71 -3.77 -10.11 -10.03
CA VAL A 71 -3.01 -10.26 -8.79
C VAL A 71 -3.57 -11.42 -7.96
N SER A 72 -2.67 -12.27 -7.47
CA SER A 72 -2.99 -13.33 -6.53
C SER A 72 -2.69 -12.89 -5.11
N TYR A 73 -3.63 -13.11 -4.20
CA TYR A 73 -3.51 -12.75 -2.79
C TYR A 73 -3.59 -14.01 -1.92
N PRO A 74 -2.93 -14.02 -0.75
CA PRO A 74 -3.18 -15.03 0.26
C PRO A 74 -4.68 -15.09 0.61
N SER A 75 -5.19 -16.29 0.86
CA SER A 75 -6.53 -16.47 1.42
C SER A 75 -6.65 -15.67 2.72
N GLU A 76 -7.76 -14.96 2.91
CA GLU A 76 -8.02 -14.14 4.10
C GLU A 76 -7.11 -12.91 4.28
N ALA A 77 -6.44 -12.43 3.22
CA ALA A 77 -5.77 -11.13 3.28
C ALA A 77 -6.76 -10.00 3.68
N ARG A 78 -6.34 -9.14 4.62
CA ARG A 78 -7.14 -8.01 5.15
C ARG A 78 -6.33 -6.73 5.18
N HIS A 79 -5.24 -6.69 5.93
CA HIS A 79 -4.35 -5.52 5.99
C HIS A 79 -2.95 -5.95 5.59
N ALA A 80 -2.27 -5.10 4.82
CA ALA A 80 -0.85 -5.27 4.52
C ALA A 80 -0.02 -4.28 5.31
N CYS A 81 1.22 -4.66 5.59
CA CYS A 81 2.29 -3.77 5.99
C CYS A 81 3.53 -4.23 5.21
N VAL A 82 4.31 -3.28 4.69
CA VAL A 82 5.53 -3.59 3.97
C VAL A 82 6.68 -2.81 4.57
N SER A 83 7.63 -3.54 5.14
CA SER A 83 8.88 -2.99 5.65
C SER A 83 10.01 -3.57 4.82
N PRO A 84 10.78 -2.76 4.07
CA PRO A 84 11.96 -3.25 3.37
C PRO A 84 13.00 -3.69 4.41
N LEU A 85 13.70 -4.79 4.11
CA LEU A 85 14.77 -5.33 4.95
C LEU A 85 16.08 -5.32 4.17
N THR A 86 17.19 -5.02 4.86
CA THR A 86 18.52 -5.32 4.35
C THR A 86 18.82 -6.83 4.45
N PRO A 87 19.81 -7.35 3.70
CA PRO A 87 20.26 -8.73 3.86
C PRO A 87 20.65 -9.10 5.30
N GLU A 88 21.27 -8.17 6.03
CA GLU A 88 21.70 -8.36 7.42
C GLU A 88 20.51 -8.43 8.38
N GLU A 89 19.51 -7.57 8.19
CA GLU A 89 18.26 -7.61 8.97
C GLU A 89 17.50 -8.91 8.70
N ALA A 90 17.38 -9.30 7.42
CA ALA A 90 16.75 -10.56 7.02
C ALA A 90 17.48 -11.77 7.63
N LYS A 91 18.82 -11.79 7.59
CA LYS A 91 19.62 -12.83 8.21
C LYS A 91 19.37 -12.91 9.72
N THR A 92 19.36 -11.75 10.39
CA THR A 92 19.10 -11.67 11.84
C THR A 92 17.72 -12.24 12.18
N LEU A 93 16.68 -11.91 11.41
CA LEU A 93 15.34 -12.45 11.62
C LEU A 93 15.29 -13.97 11.40
N ILE A 94 15.94 -14.47 10.36
CA ILE A 94 16.00 -15.90 10.05
C ILE A 94 16.69 -16.66 11.19
N GLU A 95 17.83 -16.18 11.68
CA GLU A 95 18.62 -16.83 12.74
C GLU A 95 17.89 -16.87 14.09
N ASN A 96 17.11 -15.84 14.41
CA ASN A 96 16.43 -15.72 15.71
C ASN A 96 15.01 -16.31 15.73
N TYR A 97 14.33 -16.38 14.58
CA TYR A 97 12.89 -16.69 14.53
C TYR A 97 12.49 -17.81 13.55
N SER A 98 13.41 -18.36 12.75
CA SER A 98 13.07 -19.56 11.97
C SER A 98 12.93 -20.74 12.91
N SER A 99 11.69 -21.14 13.19
CA SER A 99 11.42 -22.45 13.78
C SER A 99 11.98 -23.51 12.83
N LYS A 100 12.96 -24.29 13.30
CA LYS A 100 13.35 -25.53 12.62
C LYS A 100 12.08 -26.38 12.49
N LYS A 101 11.57 -26.52 11.27
CA LYS A 101 10.62 -27.59 10.94
C LYS A 101 11.36 -28.92 10.93
#